data_AF-A0A4Q7BFB5-F1
#
_entry.id   AF-A0A4Q7BFB5-F1
#
_cell.length_a   1.000
_cell.length_b   1.000
_cell.length_c   1.000
_cell.angle_alpha   90.00
_cell.angle_beta   90.00
_cell.angle_gamma   90.00
#
_symmetry.space_group_name_H-M   'P 1'
#
loop_
_entity.id
_entity.type
_entity.pdbx_description
1 polymer ?
#
loop_
_entity_poly.entity_id
_entity_poly.type
_entity_poly.pdbx_seq_one_letter_code
_entity_poly.pdbx_strand_id
1 'polypeptide(L)'
;MDLNFIKPEEIVILLGERLRKQRLFLEMSQAEVAARSGVGVNTVSNLEAGRNVSVENLVRISMVLGKLHELQKLFQPQLNSVNDILRYESQTKRQRIKRKD
;
A
#
# COMPACT_ATOMS: atom_id res chain seq x y z
N MET A 1 13.10 15.25 -19.99
CA MET A 1 12.78 15.25 -18.55
C MET A 1 11.29 15.05 -18.46
N ASP A 2 10.84 13.81 -18.24
CA ASP A 2 9.42 13.55 -18.08
C ASP A 2 9.00 14.03 -16.69
N LEU A 3 8.45 15.23 -16.64
CA LEU A 3 7.72 15.76 -15.48
C LEU A 3 6.33 15.11 -15.46
N ASN A 4 6.28 13.79 -15.35
CA ASN A 4 5.03 13.07 -15.10
C ASN A 4 4.68 13.22 -13.63
N PHE A 5 4.06 14.34 -13.28
CA PHE A 5 3.40 14.52 -11.99
C PHE A 5 2.16 13.63 -11.96
N ILE A 6 2.31 12.44 -11.37
CA ILE A 6 1.16 11.58 -11.08
C ILE A 6 0.41 12.20 -9.89
N LYS A 7 -0.86 12.52 -10.10
CA LYS A 7 -1.74 13.03 -9.04
C LYS A 7 -1.98 11.93 -8.00
N PRO A 8 -2.19 12.28 -6.71
CA PRO A 8 -2.49 11.28 -5.68
C PRO A 8 -3.65 10.34 -6.06
N GLU A 9 -4.70 10.87 -6.68
CA GLU A 9 -5.86 10.11 -7.16
C GLU A 9 -5.49 9.08 -8.23
N GLU A 10 -4.55 9.43 -9.13
CA GLU A 10 -4.07 8.52 -10.17
C GLU A 10 -3.28 7.35 -9.58
N ILE A 11 -2.53 7.59 -8.48
CA ILE A 11 -1.86 6.52 -7.74
C ILE A 11 -2.90 5.56 -7.13
N VAL A 12 -3.96 6.10 -6.53
CA VAL A 12 -5.01 5.28 -5.90
C VAL A 12 -5.73 4.42 -6.94
N ILE A 13 -6.09 4.99 -8.08
CA ILE A 13 -6.69 4.25 -9.21
C ILE A 13 -5.74 3.15 -9.69
N LEU A 14 -4.47 3.48 -9.92
CA LEU A 14 -3.45 2.53 -10.37
C LEU A 14 -3.28 1.35 -9.40
N LEU A 15 -3.28 1.62 -8.09
CA LEU A 15 -3.19 0.56 -7.08
C LEU A 15 -4.45 -0.32 -7.06
N GLY A 16 -5.64 0.28 -7.17
CA GLY A 16 -6.92 -0.44 -7.28
C GLY A 16 -6.96 -1.36 -8.49
N GLU A 17 -6.53 -0.88 -9.66
CA GLU A 17 -6.44 -1.68 -10.88
C GLU A 17 -5.45 -2.84 -10.76
N ARG A 18 -4.30 -2.63 -10.13
CA ARG A 18 -3.31 -3.70 -9.89
C ARG A 18 -3.87 -4.79 -8.99
N LEU A 19 -4.60 -4.42 -7.93
CA LEU A 19 -5.29 -5.38 -7.07
C LEU A 19 -6.38 -6.15 -7.84
N ARG A 20 -7.16 -5.47 -8.67
CA ARG A 20 -8.15 -6.12 -9.54
C ARG A 20 -7.50 -7.13 -10.49
N LYS A 21 -6.39 -6.76 -11.14
CA LYS A 21 -5.63 -7.67 -12.00
C LYS A 21 -5.11 -8.88 -11.23
N GLN A 22 -4.59 -8.67 -10.02
CA GLN A 22 -4.14 -9.75 -9.15
C GLN A 22 -5.29 -10.69 -8.77
N ARG A 23 -6.47 -10.15 -8.43
CA ARG A 23 -7.65 -10.96 -8.14
C ARG A 23 -8.05 -11.83 -9.33
N LEU A 24 -8.11 -11.25 -10.52
CA LEU A 24 -8.46 -11.96 -11.76
C LEU A 24 -7.42 -13.02 -12.12
N PHE A 25 -6.13 -12.74 -11.90
CA PHE A 25 -5.05 -13.71 -12.09
C PHE A 25 -5.19 -14.93 -11.16
N LEU A 26 -5.73 -14.73 -9.95
CA LEU A 26 -6.03 -15.81 -9.00
C LEU A 26 -7.42 -16.45 -9.23
N GLU A 27 -8.13 -16.06 -10.28
CA GLU A 27 -9.49 -16.55 -10.64
C GLU A 27 -10.54 -16.36 -9.54
N MET A 28 -10.38 -15.34 -8.70
CA MET A 28 -11.31 -15.07 -7.60
C MET A 28 -12.35 -14.01 -7.96
N SER A 29 -13.59 -14.22 -7.55
CA SER A 29 -14.63 -13.20 -7.55
C SER A 29 -14.41 -12.16 -6.43
N GLN A 30 -15.02 -10.98 -6.56
CA GLN A 30 -15.00 -9.98 -5.49
C GLN A 30 -15.66 -10.51 -4.21
N ALA A 31 -16.69 -11.36 -4.34
CA ALA A 31 -17.38 -11.99 -3.22
C ALA A 31 -16.49 -12.98 -2.46
N GLU A 32 -15.69 -13.79 -3.17
CA GLU A 32 -14.75 -14.71 -2.53
C GLU A 32 -13.62 -13.98 -1.80
N VAL A 33 -13.05 -12.93 -2.41
CA VAL A 33 -12.05 -12.09 -1.74
C VAL A 33 -12.65 -11.45 -0.49
N ALA A 34 -13.85 -10.90 -0.58
CA ALA A 34 -14.56 -10.28 0.53
C ALA A 34 -14.78 -11.26 1.69
N ALA A 35 -15.28 -12.46 1.38
CA ALA A 35 -15.51 -13.51 2.37
C ALA A 35 -14.20 -13.94 3.06
N ARG A 36 -13.12 -14.15 2.29
CA ARG A 36 -11.82 -14.55 2.84
C ARG A 36 -11.12 -13.45 3.64
N SER A 37 -11.38 -12.18 3.33
CA SER A 37 -10.78 -11.03 4.02
C SER A 37 -11.62 -10.49 5.18
N GLY A 38 -12.84 -11.02 5.37
CA GLY A 38 -13.76 -10.56 6.43
C GLY A 38 -14.22 -9.11 6.22
N VAL A 39 -14.41 -8.70 4.96
CA VAL A 39 -14.91 -7.36 4.59
C VAL A 39 -16.14 -7.47 3.70
N GLY A 40 -16.86 -6.37 3.49
CA GLY A 40 -18.00 -6.35 2.56
C GLY A 40 -17.57 -6.40 1.09
N VAL A 41 -18.40 -6.99 0.22
CA VAL A 41 -18.14 -7.02 -1.24
C VAL A 41 -17.98 -5.61 -1.81
N ASN A 42 -18.77 -4.65 -1.31
CA ASN A 42 -18.65 -3.24 -1.70
C ASN A 42 -17.28 -2.65 -1.35
N THR A 43 -16.64 -3.11 -0.27
CA THR A 43 -15.29 -2.67 0.11
C THR A 43 -14.24 -3.13 -0.90
N VAL A 44 -14.33 -4.38 -1.37
CA VAL A 44 -13.45 -4.88 -2.44
C VAL A 44 -13.69 -4.11 -3.74
N SER A 45 -14.96 -3.91 -4.13
CA SER A 45 -15.32 -3.15 -5.32
C SER A 45 -14.83 -1.70 -5.26
N ASN A 46 -15.00 -1.03 -4.12
CA ASN A 46 -14.52 0.33 -3.89
C ASN A 46 -12.99 0.42 -3.99
N LEU A 47 -12.28 -0.53 -3.37
CA LEU A 47 -10.81 -0.57 -3.44
C LEU A 47 -10.33 -0.76 -4.88
N GLU A 48 -10.94 -1.67 -5.64
CA GLU A 48 -10.59 -1.91 -7.05
C GLU A 48 -10.92 -0.73 -7.96
N ALA A 49 -11.92 0.08 -7.60
CA ALA A 49 -12.29 1.30 -8.30
C ALA A 49 -11.49 2.54 -7.85
N GLY A 50 -10.50 2.37 -6.96
CA GLY A 50 -9.70 3.48 -6.45
C GLY A 50 -10.48 4.44 -5.54
N ARG A 51 -11.60 4.00 -4.95
CA ARG A 51 -12.32 4.77 -3.94
C ARG A 51 -11.67 4.60 -2.57
N ASN A 52 -11.92 5.57 -1.69
CA ASN A 52 -11.41 5.54 -0.33
C ASN A 52 -11.90 4.31 0.44
N VAL A 53 -10.96 3.57 1.00
CA VAL A 53 -11.17 2.49 1.96
C VAL A 53 -10.17 2.63 3.10
N SER A 54 -10.44 2.04 4.26
CA SER A 54 -9.47 2.04 5.35
C SER A 54 -8.20 1.28 4.94
N VAL A 55 -7.05 1.73 5.46
CA VAL A 55 -5.76 1.05 5.28
C VAL A 55 -5.83 -0.39 5.80
N GLU A 56 -6.56 -0.62 6.90
CA GLU A 56 -6.80 -1.97 7.42
C GLU A 56 -7.48 -2.89 6.39
N ASN A 57 -8.51 -2.41 5.69
CA ASN A 57 -9.20 -3.19 4.65
C ASN A 57 -8.28 -3.44 3.45
N LEU A 58 -7.46 -2.48 3.06
CA LEU A 58 -6.41 -2.68 2.05
C LEU A 58 -5.45 -3.81 2.46
N VAL A 59 -5.00 -3.83 3.72
CA VAL A 59 -4.10 -4.88 4.24
C VAL A 59 -4.79 -6.24 4.24
N ARG A 60 -6.04 -6.34 4.72
CA ARG A 60 -6.80 -7.60 4.73
C ARG A 60 -7.02 -8.16 3.32
N ILE A 61 -7.41 -7.33 2.37
CA ILE A 61 -7.60 -7.73 0.97
C ILE A 61 -6.26 -8.15 0.34
N SER A 62 -5.20 -7.38 0.59
CA SER A 62 -3.86 -7.70 0.08
C SER A 62 -3.31 -9.00 0.66
N MET A 63 -3.67 -9.36 1.89
CA MET A 63 -3.32 -10.65 2.49
C MET A 63 -3.95 -11.82 1.72
N VAL A 64 -5.24 -11.73 1.39
CA VAL A 64 -5.93 -12.74 0.58
C VAL A 64 -5.36 -12.86 -0.83
N LEU A 65 -4.94 -11.74 -1.42
CA LEU A 65 -4.36 -11.68 -2.77
C LEU A 65 -2.86 -12.02 -2.83
N GLY A 66 -2.24 -12.41 -1.71
CA GLY A 66 -0.81 -12.77 -1.65
C GLY A 66 0.16 -11.58 -1.74
N LYS A 67 -0.32 -10.36 -1.46
CA LYS A 67 0.43 -9.10 -1.55
C LYS A 67 0.83 -8.51 -0.20
N LEU A 68 0.60 -9.24 0.90
CA LEU A 68 0.98 -8.79 2.25
C LEU A 68 2.47 -8.47 2.37
N HIS A 69 3.34 -9.30 1.79
CA HIS A 69 4.78 -9.08 1.89
C HIS A 69 5.25 -7.80 1.19
N GLU A 70 4.63 -7.46 0.05
CA GLU A 70 4.90 -6.20 -0.65
C GLU A 70 4.45 -5.00 0.20
N LEU A 71 3.28 -5.08 0.85
CA LEU A 71 2.82 -4.04 1.76
C LEU A 71 3.71 -3.90 3.01
N GLN A 72 4.24 -4.99 3.56
CA GLN A 72 5.16 -4.94 4.70
C GLN A 72 6.50 -4.27 4.35
N LYS A 73 6.89 -4.29 3.07
CA LYS A 73 8.07 -3.59 2.57
C LYS A 73 7.82 -2.12 2.26
N LEU A 74 6.55 -1.71 2.20
CA LEU A 74 6.20 -0.33 1.92
C LEU A 74 6.80 0.59 3.01
N PHE A 75 7.42 1.68 2.56
CA PHE A 75 8.12 2.65 3.42
C PHE A 75 9.35 2.13 4.17
N GLN A 76 9.86 0.93 3.86
CA GLN A 76 11.18 0.54 4.36
C GLN A 76 12.27 1.47 3.83
N PRO A 77 13.24 1.86 4.66
CA PRO A 77 14.32 2.75 4.24
C PRO A 77 15.23 2.07 3.22
N GLN A 78 15.73 2.84 2.26
CA GLN A 78 16.79 2.39 1.35
C GLN A 78 18.14 2.77 1.98
N LEU A 79 18.72 1.84 2.75
CA LEU A 79 19.98 2.06 3.46
C LEU A 79 21.15 1.60 2.56
N ASN A 80 21.77 2.55 1.86
CA ASN A 80 22.81 2.26 0.85
C ASN A 80 24.24 2.41 1.39
N SER A 81 24.40 2.87 2.64
CA SER A 81 25.70 3.04 3.28
C SER A 81 25.66 2.79 4.78
N VAL A 82 26.82 2.51 5.38
CA VAL A 82 26.98 2.40 6.84
C VAL A 82 26.51 3.68 7.54
N ASN A 83 26.76 4.85 6.93
CA ASN A 83 26.29 6.13 7.46
C ASN A 83 24.75 6.24 7.44
N ASP A 84 24.07 5.67 6.44
CA ASP A 84 22.60 5.65 6.38
C ASP A 84 22.02 4.77 7.49
N ILE A 85 22.64 3.61 7.74
CA ILE A 85 22.25 2.70 8.83
C ILE A 85 22.39 3.42 10.17
N LEU A 86 23.54 4.03 10.44
CA LEU A 86 23.80 4.78 11.68
C LEU A 86 22.82 5.95 11.87
N ARG A 87 22.46 6.67 10.80
CA ARG A 87 21.45 7.74 10.83
C ARG A 87 20.06 7.21 11.11
N TYR A 88 19.66 6.13 10.44
CA TYR A 88 18.34 5.52 10.62
C TYR A 88 18.18 5.01 12.06
N GLU A 89 19.18 4.30 12.59
CA GLU A 89 19.17 3.80 13.98
C GLU A 89 19.17 4.95 15.01
N SER A 90 19.98 5.99 14.81
CA SER A 90 20.04 7.14 15.74
C SER A 90 18.77 7.99 15.76
N GLN A 91 17.99 8.00 14.67
CA GLN A 91 16.68 8.68 14.58
C GLN A 91 15.53 7.91 15.25
N THR A 92 15.69 6.61 15.54
CA THR A 92 14.65 5.83 16.26
C THR A 92 14.50 6.18 17.74
N LYS A 93 15.50 6.84 18.35
CA LYS A 93 15.34 7.47 19.67
C LYS A 93 14.55 8.75 19.47
N ARG A 94 13.40 8.92 20.15
CA ARG A 94 12.50 10.10 20.05
C ARG A 94 13.26 11.40 19.76
N GLN A 95 13.04 11.98 18.59
CA GLN A 95 13.63 13.26 18.18
C GLN A 95 12.52 14.23 17.80
N ARG A 96 12.53 15.43 18.41
CA ARG A 96 11.69 16.54 17.97
C ARG A 96 12.39 17.21 16.80
N ILE A 97 11.79 17.16 15.61
CA ILE A 97 12.29 17.89 14.45
C ILE A 97 12.07 19.39 14.70
N LYS A 98 13.16 20.15 14.84
CA LYS A 98 13.10 21.62 14.80
C LYS A 98 13.08 22.03 13.33
N ARG A 99 12.08 22.81 12.91
CA ARG A 99 12.14 23.51 11.62
C ARG A 99 13.35 24.45 11.67
N LYS A 100 14.22 24.37 10.68
CA LYS A 100 15.13 25.48 10.36
C LYS A 100 14.30 26.43 9.51
N ASP A 101 14.04 27.61 10.06
CA ASP A 101 13.61 28.77 9.28
C ASP A 101 14.76 29.28 8.40
#